data_AF-A0A258BEN9-F1
#
_entry.id   AF-A0A258BEN9-F1
#
_cell.length_a   1.000
_cell.length_b   1.000
_cell.length_c   1.000
_cell.angle_alpha   90.00
_cell.angle_beta   90.00
_cell.angle_gamma   90.00
#
_symmetry.space_group_name_H-M   'P 1'
#
loop_
_entity.id
_entity.type
_entity.pdbx_description
1 polymer ?
#
loop_
_entity_poly.entity_id
_entity_poly.type
_entity_poly.pdbx_seq_one_letter_code
_entity_poly.pdbx_strand_id
1 'polypeptide(L)'
;IQMPVKSGIEATREIRQIEEGFHLSHCPILLVTSHDDGDHINEGQAAGGDGFLKKPFTSEGLLGALDRVLIGANRMGLHSVLNANQVSLR
;
A
#
# COMPACT_ATOMS: atom_id res chain seq x y z
N ILE A 1 12.59 7.38 1.14
CA ILE A 1 11.47 7.30 0.16
C ILE A 1 11.77 8.22 -1.03
N GLN A 2 12.84 7.95 -1.79
CA GLN A 2 13.22 8.81 -2.93
C GLN A 2 13.13 8.02 -4.23
N MET A 3 12.31 8.51 -5.16
CA MET A 3 12.32 8.11 -6.56
C MET A 3 13.04 9.23 -7.34
N PRO A 4 13.57 8.98 -8.55
CA PRO A 4 14.01 10.08 -9.40
C PRO A 4 12.82 11.04 -9.57
N VAL A 5 13.06 12.34 -9.36
CA VAL A 5 12.10 13.45 -9.45
C VAL A 5 11.14 13.63 -8.26
N LYS A 6 10.67 12.57 -7.59
CA LYS A 6 9.61 12.69 -6.57
C LYS A 6 9.73 11.69 -5.42
N SER A 7 9.35 12.07 -4.20
CA SER A 7 9.23 11.13 -3.08
C SER A 7 7.92 10.34 -3.16
N GLY A 8 7.90 9.14 -2.58
CA GLY A 8 6.67 8.35 -2.44
C GLY A 8 5.59 9.03 -1.57
N ILE A 9 5.97 9.94 -0.67
CA ILE A 9 5.03 10.72 0.13
C ILE A 9 4.32 11.76 -0.74
N GLU A 10 5.08 12.51 -1.54
CA GLU A 10 4.51 13.46 -2.52
C GLU A 10 3.60 12.74 -3.52
N ALA A 11 4.03 11.58 -4.03
CA ALA A 11 3.21 10.76 -4.91
C ALA A 11 1.89 10.32 -4.24
N THR A 12 1.93 9.98 -2.95
CA THR A 12 0.71 9.62 -2.19
C THR A 12 -0.27 10.80 -2.11
N ARG A 13 0.22 12.00 -1.79
CA ARG A 13 -0.62 13.21 -1.74
C ARG A 13 -1.27 13.49 -3.08
N GLU A 14 -0.54 13.36 -4.18
CA GLU A 14 -1.09 13.55 -5.53
C GLU A 14 -2.13 12.50 -5.90
N ILE A 15 -1.92 11.24 -5.55
CA ILE A 15 -2.94 10.20 -5.78
C ILE A 15 -4.23 10.55 -5.04
N ARG A 16 -4.15 10.99 -3.78
CA ARG A 16 -5.33 11.43 -3.01
C ARG A 16 -6.02 12.64 -3.62
N GLN A 17 -5.26 13.62 -4.12
CA GLN A 17 -5.83 14.77 -4.84
C GLN A 17 -6.53 14.36 -6.14
N ILE A 18 -5.98 13.40 -6.88
CA ILE A 18 -6.61 12.84 -8.08
C ILE A 18 -7.91 12.11 -7.70
N GLU A 19 -7.90 11.31 -6.63
CA GLU A 19 -9.10 10.63 -6.14
C GLU A 19 -10.22 11.63 -5.78
N GLU A 20 -9.89 12.68 -5.05
CA GLU A 20 -10.82 13.75 -4.69
C GLU A 20 -11.33 14.50 -5.92
N GLY A 21 -10.43 14.97 -6.80
CA GLY A 21 -10.78 15.77 -7.97
C GLY A 21 -11.66 15.03 -8.98
N PHE A 22 -11.50 13.71 -9.10
CA PHE A 22 -12.27 12.86 -10.02
C PHE A 22 -13.36 12.03 -9.33
N HIS A 23 -13.60 12.21 -8.03
CA HIS A 23 -14.56 11.42 -7.23
C HIS A 23 -14.33 9.91 -7.35
N LEU A 24 -13.08 9.48 -7.38
CA LEU A 24 -12.72 8.07 -7.48
C LEU A 24 -12.86 7.39 -6.12
N SER A 25 -13.08 6.08 -6.15
CA SER A 25 -13.03 5.28 -4.93
C SER A 25 -11.61 5.21 -4.37
N HIS A 26 -11.50 5.15 -3.05
CA HIS A 26 -10.22 5.02 -2.33
C HIS A 26 -9.39 3.85 -2.86
N CYS A 27 -8.21 4.16 -3.41
CA CYS A 27 -7.23 3.17 -3.82
C CYS A 27 -6.30 2.85 -2.63
N PRO A 28 -6.13 1.57 -2.27
CA PRO A 28 -5.24 1.23 -1.16
C PRO A 28 -3.77 1.47 -1.53
N ILE A 29 -3.03 2.23 -0.71
CA ILE A 29 -1.63 2.60 -0.91
C ILE A 29 -0.75 1.99 0.20
N LEU A 30 0.13 1.07 -0.18
CA LEU A 30 1.16 0.51 0.69
C LEU A 30 2.51 1.21 0.44
N LEU A 31 2.98 1.97 1.43
CA LEU A 31 4.26 2.67 1.38
C LEU A 31 5.42 1.74 1.72
N VAL A 32 6.44 1.71 0.86
CA VAL A 32 7.61 0.86 1.06
C VAL A 32 8.85 1.72 1.36
N THR A 33 9.44 1.57 2.53
CA THR A 33 10.57 2.40 2.99
C THR A 33 11.84 1.59 3.25
N SER A 34 13.01 2.20 3.02
CA SER A 34 14.33 1.66 3.38
C SER A 34 14.94 2.34 4.62
N HIS A 35 14.23 3.31 5.21
CA HIS A 35 14.73 4.13 6.32
C HIS A 35 13.86 3.95 7.56
N ASP A 36 14.49 3.95 8.73
CA ASP A 36 13.89 3.66 10.04
C ASP A 36 13.38 4.92 10.77
N ASP A 37 13.47 6.10 10.15
CA ASP A 37 13.05 7.33 10.78
C ASP A 37 11.52 7.35 10.89
N GLY A 38 11.01 7.17 12.11
CA GLY A 38 9.57 7.15 12.43
C GLY A 38 8.82 8.38 11.92
N ASP A 39 9.52 9.50 11.71
CA ASP A 39 8.98 10.72 11.13
C ASP A 39 8.44 10.49 9.71
N HIS A 40 9.08 9.66 8.89
CA HIS A 40 8.59 9.33 7.54
C HIS A 40 7.35 8.44 7.55
N ILE A 41 7.19 7.60 8.57
CA ILE A 41 5.99 6.78 8.74
C ILE A 41 4.82 7.70 9.07
N ASN A 42 5.00 8.59 10.05
CA ASN A 42 3.99 9.56 10.43
C ASN A 42 3.63 10.48 9.25
N GLU A 43 4.62 10.95 8.51
CA GLU A 43 4.39 11.80 7.34
C GLU A 43 3.66 11.04 6.21
N GLY A 44 4.01 9.78 5.97
CA GLY A 44 3.31 8.94 5.01
C GLY A 44 1.86 8.65 5.40
N GLN A 45 1.58 8.47 6.70
CA GLN A 45 0.23 8.30 7.21
C GLN A 45 -0.58 9.58 7.04
N ALA A 46 0.01 10.73 7.40
CA ALA A 46 -0.60 12.04 7.21
C ALA A 46 -0.85 12.37 5.73
N ALA A 47 -0.02 11.85 4.81
CA ALA A 47 -0.23 11.95 3.37
C ALA A 47 -1.37 11.07 2.84
N GLY A 48 -1.94 10.18 3.66
CA GLY A 48 -3.02 9.28 3.31
C GLY A 48 -2.57 7.88 2.87
N GLY A 49 -1.38 7.43 3.28
CA GLY A 49 -0.96 6.03 3.09
C GLY A 49 -1.70 5.07 4.02
N ASP A 50 -2.11 3.91 3.51
CA ASP A 50 -2.92 2.92 4.24
C ASP A 50 -2.08 1.91 5.02
N GLY A 51 -0.79 1.79 4.70
CA GLY A 51 0.12 0.88 5.38
C GLY A 51 1.58 1.11 5.00
N PHE A 52 2.46 0.43 5.74
CA PHE A 52 3.90 0.52 5.55
C PHE A 52 4.55 -0.86 5.49
N LEU A 53 5.59 -0.98 4.69
CA LEU A 53 6.46 -2.13 4.63
C LEU A 53 7.93 -1.70 4.58
N LYS A 54 8.71 -2.18 5.55
CA LYS A 54 10.14 -1.89 5.66
C LYS A 54 10.95 -2.81 4.75
N LYS A 55 11.98 -2.28 4.09
CA LYS A 55 13.00 -3.04 3.35
C LYS A 55 14.17 -3.43 4.26
N PRO A 56 14.79 -4.60 4.03
CA PRO A 56 14.32 -5.68 3.16
C PRO A 56 13.10 -6.39 3.78
N PHE A 57 12.22 -6.95 2.94
CA PHE A 57 11.05 -7.72 3.36
C PHE A 57 11.03 -9.09 2.65
N THR A 58 10.38 -10.06 3.27
CA THR A 58 10.10 -11.36 2.64
C THR A 58 8.80 -11.33 1.85
N SER A 59 8.58 -12.35 1.02
CA SER A 59 7.31 -12.53 0.30
C SER A 59 6.13 -12.62 1.26
N GLU A 60 6.27 -13.35 2.36
CA GLU A 60 5.24 -13.48 3.40
C GLU A 60 4.95 -12.14 4.07
N GLY A 61 6.00 -11.34 4.33
CA GLY A 61 5.85 -10.00 4.89
C GLY A 61 5.08 -9.06 3.95
N LEU A 62 5.35 -9.13 2.65
CA LEU A 62 4.63 -8.39 1.62
C LEU A 62 3.17 -8.82 1.54
N LEU A 63 2.90 -10.13 1.45
CA LEU A 63 1.54 -10.68 1.38
C LEU A 63 0.71 -10.26 2.60
N GLY A 64 1.27 -10.37 3.81
CA GLY A 64 0.59 -9.92 5.02
C GLY A 64 0.34 -8.41 5.07
N ALA A 65 1.24 -7.59 4.52
CA ALA A 65 1.02 -6.16 4.42
C ALA A 65 -0.09 -5.79 3.42
N LEU A 66 -0.12 -6.47 2.27
CA LEU A 66 -1.17 -6.32 1.27
C LEU A 66 -2.53 -6.73 1.83
N ASP A 67 -2.62 -7.86 2.54
CA ASP A 67 -3.86 -8.30 3.17
C ASP A 67 -4.43 -7.26 4.14
N ARG A 68 -3.59 -6.70 5.02
CA ARG A 68 -4.02 -5.66 5.97
C ARG A 68 -4.63 -4.45 5.26
N VAL A 69 -3.96 -3.98 4.21
CA VAL A 69 -4.38 -2.80 3.44
C VAL A 69 -5.64 -3.09 2.62
N LEU A 70 -5.76 -4.27 2.00
CA LEU A 70 -6.92 -4.65 1.21
C LEU A 70 -8.18 -4.90 2.06
N ILE A 71 -8.03 -5.55 3.22
CA ILE A 71 -9.12 -5.76 4.18
C ILE A 71 -9.63 -4.42 4.72
N GLY A 72 -8.72 -3.50 5.06
CA GLY A 72 -9.08 -2.15 5.51
C GLY A 72 -9.89 -1.37 4.47
N ALA A 73 -9.61 -1.59 3.19
CA ALA A 73 -10.37 -1.01 2.07
C ALA A 73 -11.68 -1.75 1.74
N ASN A 74 -12.13 -2.65 2.62
CA ASN A 74 -13.31 -3.52 2.41
C ASN A 74 -13.28 -4.28 1.08
N ARG A 75 -12.07 -4.59 0.58
CA ARG A 75 -11.87 -5.46 -0.58
C ARG A 75 -11.61 -6.88 -0.09
N MET A 76 -11.86 -7.86 -0.95
CA MET A 76 -11.43 -9.25 -0.68
C MET A 76 -9.92 -9.26 -0.44
N GLY A 77 -9.48 -9.78 0.71
CA GLY A 77 -8.06 -9.92 1.05
C GLY A 77 -7.32 -10.78 0.02
N LEU A 78 -6.03 -10.57 -0.18
CA LEU A 78 -5.24 -11.24 -1.20
C LEU A 78 -5.23 -12.76 -0.99
N HIS A 79 -5.12 -13.23 0.26
CA HIS A 79 -5.24 -14.66 0.57
C HIS A 79 -6.55 -15.29 0.08
N SER A 80 -7.67 -14.55 0.13
CA SER A 80 -8.95 -15.05 -0.39
C SER A 80 -8.96 -15.15 -1.93
N VAL A 81 -8.32 -14.19 -2.62
CA VAL A 81 -8.18 -14.19 -4.08
C VAL A 81 -7.23 -15.29 -4.55
N LEU A 82 -6.10 -15.47 -3.87
CA LEU A 82 -5.12 -16.52 -4.20
C LEU A 82 -5.72 -17.91 -3.99
N ASN A 83 -6.47 -18.12 -2.92
CA ASN A 83 -7.18 -19.39 -2.68
C ASN A 83 -8.31 -19.64 -3.70
N ALA A 84 -9.02 -18.59 -4.13
CA ALA A 84 -10.06 -18.70 -5.16
C ALA A 84 -9.50 -19.10 -6.54
N ASN A 85 -8.26 -18.70 -6.85
CA ASN A 85 -7.57 -19.01 -8.10
C ASN A 85 -6.74 -20.30 -8.08
N GLN A 86 -6.77 -21.10 -7.00
CA GLN A 86 -6.14 -22.43 -6.95
C GLN A 86 -7.08 -23.58 -7.37
N VAL A 87 -8.25 -23.28 -7.94
CA VAL A 87 -9.09 -24.34 -8.53
C VAL A 87 -8.59 -24.68 -9.95
N SER A 88 -8.02 -25.88 -10.06
CA SER A 88 -7.77 -26.67 -11.27
C SER A 88 -6.38 -26.56 -11.92
N LEU A 89 -5.38 -27.18 -11.29
CA LEU A 89 -4.47 -28.08 -12.01
C LEU A 89 -4.69 -29.50 -11.45
N ARG A 90 -5.65 -30.20 -12.04
CA ARG A 90 -5.66 -31.66 -12.06
C ARG A 90 -4.70 -32.12 -13.15
#